data_AF-A0A969KQK8-F1
#
_entry.id   AF-A0A969KQK8-F1
#
_cell.length_a   1.000
_cell.length_b   1.000
_cell.length_c   1.000
_cell.angle_alpha   90.00
_cell.angle_beta   90.00
_cell.angle_gamma   90.00
#
_symmetry.space_group_name_H-M   'P 1'
#
loop_
_entity.id
_entity.type
_entity.pdbx_description
1 polymer ?
#
loop_
_entity_poly.entity_id
_entity_poly.type
_entity_poly.pdbx_seq_one_letter_code
_entity_poly.pdbx_strand_id
1 'polypeptide(L)'
;MTTTVAPYNERWQIRMRDIPQVEVDGTQNWLAFESDDPDIQPGRLRPFADGFGAIRTSNGLYLERHVIRVEAFDRAGNKTESDEVFVYVRHKPEEE
;
A
#
# COMPACT_ATOMS: atom_id res chain seq x y z
N MET A 1 -26.86 -17.99 12.52
CA MET A 1 -25.64 -17.42 11.90
C MET A 1 -25.19 -16.27 12.78
N THR A 2 -24.03 -16.37 13.41
CA THR A 2 -23.52 -15.31 14.30
C THR A 2 -22.43 -14.58 13.54
N THR A 3 -22.74 -13.40 13.00
CA THR A 3 -21.74 -12.52 12.39
C THR A 3 -21.20 -11.61 13.49
N THR A 4 -20.12 -12.02 14.13
CA THR A 4 -19.40 -11.13 15.05
C THR A 4 -18.60 -10.16 14.20
N VAL A 5 -19.15 -8.98 13.94
CA VAL A 5 -18.36 -7.84 13.45
C VAL A 5 -17.48 -7.42 14.61
N ALA A 6 -16.16 -7.42 14.42
CA ALA A 6 -15.23 -6.99 15.45
C ALA A 6 -15.54 -5.53 15.84
N PRO A 7 -15.70 -5.18 17.13
CA PRO A 7 -16.06 -3.82 17.57
C PRO A 7 -14.92 -2.80 17.44
N TYR A 8 -13.81 -3.18 16.79
CA TYR A 8 -12.59 -2.39 16.72
C TYR A 8 -12.57 -1.62 15.41
N ASN A 9 -12.88 -0.33 15.50
CA ASN A 9 -12.61 0.64 14.44
C ASN A 9 -11.36 1.44 14.83
N GLU A 10 -10.27 1.26 14.10
CA GLU A 10 -9.08 2.08 14.24
C GLU A 10 -8.89 2.96 13.01
N ARG A 11 -8.59 4.24 13.23
CA ARG A 11 -8.30 5.17 12.15
C ARG A 11 -6.81 5.14 11.86
N TRP A 12 -6.46 4.61 10.69
CA TRP A 12 -5.08 4.64 10.24
C TRP A 12 -4.70 6.05 9.77
N GLN A 13 -3.69 6.65 10.40
CA GLN A 13 -3.11 7.90 9.91
C GLN A 13 -2.07 7.59 8.84
N ILE A 14 -2.41 7.86 7.58
CA ILE A 14 -1.46 7.76 6.47
C ILE A 14 -0.66 9.06 6.43
N ARG A 15 0.67 8.94 6.55
CA ARG A 15 1.61 10.06 6.34
C ARG A 15 2.32 9.83 5.01
N MET A 16 2.15 10.79 4.10
CA MET A 16 2.86 10.79 2.83
C MET A 16 4.36 11.01 3.08
N ARG A 17 5.21 10.31 2.34
CA ARG A 17 6.68 10.39 2.50
C ARG A 17 7.38 11.09 1.35
N ASP A 18 6.74 11.18 0.19
CA ASP A 18 7.22 11.91 -0.98
C ASP A 18 8.65 11.55 -1.36
N ILE A 19 8.82 10.33 -1.84
CA ILE A 19 10.12 9.83 -2.26
C ILE A 19 10.47 10.43 -3.63
N PRO A 20 11.49 11.30 -3.71
CA PRO A 20 11.81 12.00 -4.97
C PRO A 20 12.45 11.06 -5.99
N GLN A 21 13.19 10.04 -5.52
CA GLN A 21 13.89 9.09 -6.36
C GLN A 21 13.36 7.67 -6.13
N VAL A 22 12.50 7.24 -7.06
CA VAL A 22 11.98 5.87 -7.10
C VAL A 22 13.02 4.92 -7.70
N GLU A 23 13.71 5.30 -8.77
CA GLU A 23 14.68 4.44 -9.44
C GLU A 23 16.05 4.43 -8.74
N VAL A 24 16.29 3.34 -8.02
CA VAL A 24 17.54 2.99 -7.33
C VAL A 24 17.80 1.47 -7.41
N ASP A 25 18.94 1.01 -6.90
CA ASP A 25 19.20 -0.42 -6.72
C ASP A 25 18.12 -1.07 -5.84
N GLY A 26 17.57 -2.20 -6.30
CA GLY A 26 16.44 -2.89 -5.65
C GLY A 26 15.05 -2.44 -6.10
N THR A 27 14.96 -1.50 -7.06
CA THR A 27 13.68 -1.14 -7.71
C THR A 27 13.16 -2.27 -8.59
N GLN A 28 11.88 -2.54 -8.50
CA GLN A 28 11.19 -3.64 -9.17
C GLN A 28 10.21 -3.11 -10.21
N ASN A 29 9.86 -3.95 -11.20
CA ASN A 29 8.75 -3.65 -12.09
C ASN A 29 7.44 -3.75 -11.31
N TRP A 30 6.61 -2.72 -11.41
CA TRP A 30 5.24 -2.73 -10.91
C TRP A 30 4.29 -2.91 -12.09
N LEU A 31 3.51 -3.99 -12.09
CA LEU A 31 2.63 -4.33 -13.21
C LEU A 31 1.27 -3.62 -13.17
N ALA A 32 1.07 -2.72 -12.21
CA ALA A 32 -0.23 -2.15 -11.86
C ALA A 32 -1.27 -3.24 -11.50
N PHE A 33 -2.54 -2.86 -11.46
CA PHE A 33 -3.69 -3.72 -11.24
C PHE A 33 -4.82 -3.30 -12.19
N GLU A 34 -5.82 -4.16 -12.37
CA GLU A 34 -6.99 -3.82 -13.19
C GLU A 34 -7.74 -2.64 -12.58
N SER A 35 -7.84 -1.55 -13.35
CA SER A 35 -8.47 -0.32 -12.92
C SER A 35 -9.09 0.40 -14.12
N ASP A 36 -10.24 1.05 -13.89
CA ASP A 36 -10.86 1.96 -14.86
C ASP A 36 -10.16 3.33 -14.90
N ASP A 37 -9.20 3.56 -14.01
CA ASP A 37 -8.41 4.79 -13.93
C ASP A 37 -7.24 4.74 -14.94
N PRO A 38 -7.24 5.59 -15.99
CA PRO A 38 -6.26 5.52 -17.06
C PRO A 38 -4.83 5.89 -16.61
N ASP A 39 -4.69 6.51 -15.44
CA ASP A 39 -3.37 6.84 -14.89
C ASP A 39 -2.71 5.66 -14.16
N ILE A 40 -3.48 4.61 -13.85
CA ILE A 40 -2.97 3.39 -13.23
C ILE A 40 -2.35 2.53 -14.31
N GLN A 41 -1.08 2.83 -14.62
CA GLN A 41 -0.28 2.11 -15.61
C GLN A 41 0.91 1.41 -14.95
N PRO A 42 1.46 0.35 -15.59
CA PRO A 42 2.69 -0.27 -15.13
C PRO A 42 3.82 0.76 -14.94
N GLY A 43 4.77 0.44 -14.09
CA GLY A 43 5.86 1.36 -13.76
C GLY A 43 6.92 0.72 -12.89
N ARG A 44 7.46 1.52 -11.97
CA ARG A 44 8.59 1.16 -11.11
C ARG A 44 8.19 1.30 -9.65
N LEU A 45 8.42 0.25 -8.88
CA LEU A 45 8.19 0.20 -7.44
C LEU A 45 9.52 0.12 -6.70
N ARG A 46 9.71 1.04 -5.76
CA ARG A 46 10.74 0.93 -4.73
C ARG A 46 10.08 0.47 -3.42
N PRO A 47 10.26 -0.79 -3.02
CA PRO A 47 9.73 -1.28 -1.74
C PRO A 47 10.61 -0.84 -0.57
N PHE A 48 10.00 -0.71 0.60
CA PHE A 48 10.65 -0.45 1.87
C PHE A 48 10.29 -1.54 2.88
N ALA A 49 11.13 -1.74 3.89
CA ALA A 49 11.02 -2.86 4.84
C ALA A 49 9.78 -2.80 5.75
N ASP A 50 9.16 -1.63 5.87
CA ASP A 50 7.99 -1.36 6.71
C ASP A 50 6.66 -1.47 5.95
N GLY A 51 6.66 -2.11 4.78
CA GLY A 51 5.48 -2.28 3.93
C GLY A 51 5.16 -1.07 3.06
N PHE A 52 5.87 0.05 3.22
CA PHE A 52 5.74 1.18 2.32
C PHE A 52 6.33 0.88 0.93
N GLY A 53 5.77 1.49 -0.10
CA GLY A 53 6.29 1.43 -1.46
C GLY A 53 6.10 2.74 -2.17
N ALA A 54 7.16 3.25 -2.79
CA ALA A 54 7.09 4.41 -3.67
C ALA A 54 6.99 3.93 -5.13
N ILE A 55 5.98 4.39 -5.85
CA ILE A 55 5.72 3.96 -7.22
C ILE A 55 5.70 5.15 -8.16
N ARG A 56 6.42 5.03 -9.27
CA ARG A 56 6.30 5.92 -10.43
C ARG A 56 5.75 5.11 -11.61
N THR A 57 4.58 5.48 -12.10
CA THR A 57 3.96 4.85 -13.29
C THR A 57 4.63 5.32 -14.57
N SER A 58 4.38 4.63 -15.69
CA SER A 58 4.89 5.01 -17.02
C SER A 58 4.47 6.42 -17.48
N ASN A 59 3.30 6.89 -17.05
CA ASN A 59 2.81 8.24 -17.34
C ASN A 59 3.26 9.29 -16.30
N GLY A 60 4.12 8.92 -15.34
CA GLY A 60 4.69 9.86 -14.37
C GLY A 60 3.88 10.09 -13.09
N LEU A 61 2.75 9.40 -12.90
CA LEU A 61 1.99 9.43 -11.65
C LEU A 61 2.84 8.87 -10.51
N TYR A 62 2.80 9.55 -9.37
CA TYR A 62 3.39 9.07 -8.12
C TYR A 62 2.31 8.47 -7.23
N LEU A 63 2.53 7.22 -6.81
CA LEU A 63 1.66 6.49 -5.88
C LEU A 63 2.48 6.03 -4.67
N GLU A 64 1.83 6.05 -3.51
CA GLU A 64 2.33 5.43 -2.29
C GLU A 64 1.55 4.16 -2.00
N ARG A 65 2.24 3.03 -1.84
CA ARG A 65 1.67 1.75 -1.45
C ARG A 65 1.85 1.53 0.05
N HIS A 66 0.77 1.17 0.73
CA HIS A 66 0.77 0.77 2.13
C HIS A 66 0.21 -0.66 2.26
N VAL A 67 0.82 -1.46 3.14
CA VAL A 67 0.37 -2.83 3.42
C VAL A 67 -0.46 -2.85 4.69
N ILE A 68 -1.61 -3.51 4.63
CA ILE A 68 -2.43 -3.83 5.80
C ILE A 68 -2.48 -5.36 5.92
N ARG A 69 -2.14 -5.87 7.11
CA ARG A 69 -2.27 -7.28 7.48
C ARG A 69 -2.71 -7.37 8.94
N VAL A 70 -3.56 -8.34 9.25
CA VAL A 70 -4.03 -8.61 10.60
C VAL A 70 -3.35 -9.87 11.13
N GLU A 71 -2.78 -9.77 12.33
CA GLU A 71 -2.36 -10.92 13.12
C GLU A 71 -3.27 -11.03 14.34
N ALA A 72 -3.94 -12.16 14.50
CA ALA A 72 -4.81 -12.42 15.64
C ALA A 72 -4.21 -13.53 16.51
N PHE A 73 -4.23 -13.29 17.82
CA PHE A 73 -3.80 -14.23 18.84
C PHE A 73 -4.99 -14.63 19.69
N ASP A 74 -5.16 -15.92 19.96
CA ASP A 74 -6.12 -16.38 20.94
C ASP A 74 -5.53 -16.36 22.36
N ARG A 75 -6.37 -16.64 23.37
CA ARG A 75 -5.96 -16.64 24.77
C ARG A 75 -4.89 -17.69 25.09
N ALA A 76 -4.81 -18.77 24.31
CA ALA A 76 -3.80 -19.81 24.46
C ALA A 76 -2.47 -19.46 23.77
N GLY A 77 -2.43 -18.36 23.01
CA GLY A 77 -1.27 -17.91 22.26
C GLY A 77 -1.19 -18.47 20.85
N ASN A 78 -2.24 -19.12 20.33
CA ASN A 78 -2.27 -19.54 18.93
C ASN A 78 -2.39 -18.31 18.02
N LYS A 79 -1.66 -18.33 16.90
CA LYS A 79 -1.62 -17.23 15.92
C LYS A 79 -2.36 -17.61 14.64
N THR A 80 -3.09 -16.65 14.08
CA THR A 80 -3.53 -16.70 12.67
C THR A 80 -3.23 -15.36 12.00
N GLU A 81 -2.97 -15.39 10.69
CA GLU A 81 -2.65 -14.22 9.88
C GLU A 81 -3.68 -14.06 8.76
N SER A 82 -4.01 -12.82 8.40
CA SER A 82 -4.74 -12.52 7.17
C SER A 82 -3.81 -12.48 5.97
N ASP A 83 -4.38 -12.55 4.78
CA ASP A 83 -3.69 -12.10 3.58
C ASP A 83 -3.34 -10.61 3.68
N GLU A 84 -2.32 -10.19 2.92
CA GLU A 84 -1.95 -8.80 2.78
C GLU A 84 -2.91 -8.05 1.87
N VAL A 85 -3.30 -6.84 2.28
CA VAL A 85 -4.06 -5.91 1.45
C VAL A 85 -3.18 -4.70 1.14
N PHE A 86 -3.05 -4.37 -0.14
CA PHE A 86 -2.34 -3.18 -0.58
C PHE A 86 -3.31 -2.01 -0.75
N VAL A 87 -2.99 -0.88 -0.13
CA VAL A 87 -3.67 0.41 -0.32
C VAL A 87 -2.75 1.32 -1.11
N TYR A 88 -3.24 1.84 -2.23
CA TYR A 88 -2.51 2.79 -3.08
C TYR A 88 -3.08 4.18 -2.91
N VAL A 89 -2.23 5.14 -2.57
CA VAL A 89 -2.59 6.54 -2.37
C VAL A 89 -1.94 7.37 -3.46
N ARG A 90 -2.76 8.03 -4.27
CA ARG A 90 -2.31 9.00 -5.26
C ARG A 90 -1.89 10.27 -4.55
N HIS A 91 -0.67 10.73 -4.81
CA HIS A 91 -0.28 12.04 -4.31
C HIS A 91 -0.88 13.13 -5.21
N LYS A 92 -1.48 14.16 -4.59
CA LYS A 92 -1.90 15.34 -5.33
C LYS A 92 -0.65 16.13 -5.70
N PRO A 93 -0.56 16.69 -6.92
CA PRO A 93 0.49 17.65 -7.21
C PRO A 93 0.40 18.81 -6.20
N GLU A 94 1.54 19.28 -5.70
CA GLU A 94 1.58 20.54 -4.95
C GLU A 94 1.11 21.66 -5.89
N GLU A 95 0.17 22.49 -5.43
CA GLU A 95 -0.18 23.71 -6.13
C GLU A 95 1.01 24.68 -6.00
N GLU A 96 1.56 25.14 -7.13
CA GLU A 96 2.62 26.17 -7.18
C GLU A 96 2.18 27.52 -6.61
#